data_AF-A0A975B504-F1
#
_entry.id   AF-A0A975B504-F1
#
_cell.length_a   1.000
_cell.length_b   1.000
_cell.length_c   1.000
_cell.angle_alpha   90.00
_cell.angle_beta   90.00
_cell.angle_gamma   90.00
#
_symmetry.space_group_name_H-M   'P 1'
#
loop_
_entity.id
_entity.type
_entity.pdbx_description
1 polymer ?
#
loop_
_entity_poly.entity_id
_entity_poly.type
_entity_poly.pdbx_seq_one_letter_code
_entity_poly.pdbx_strand_id
1 'polypeptide(L)'
;MKILYVEDEITKNIPRISRLFDKYLSKNAKKKLRDLENDDYPPSPEEVKKIVQASNLIEIEYSFPEALKKIIENHEKYSLFIIDRNLFEEDGYDFEEVKAADPSFTEEKYELYAEREGDYLLNILVYKTDVLSKFYFMTAYSAKEEIRGTADIQTHIDMNKFSTENFIEKGSEEDFKKLKDIIDNIPILNLQYENKEYLHILQKHINQEITASFLKILSQKDDYNSIRDNLNLMRIIYEQILTVCADKIPGMKADCKDEKGGKTIIWMKDKNHIDGDILRNFLFSIRNIANKFGSHYTDKPVYSPTLNTINALVYALKDIILWFGQICEKYKKT
;
A
#
# COMPACT_ATOMS: atom_id res chain seq x y z
N MET A 1 -0.97 2.92 -0.30
CA MET A 1 -2.35 2.62 0.13
C MET A 1 -2.44 1.16 0.55
N LYS A 2 -3.42 0.82 1.39
CA LYS A 2 -3.66 -0.54 1.91
C LYS A 2 -5.14 -0.86 2.05
N ILE A 3 -5.47 -2.13 2.28
CA ILE A 3 -6.77 -2.56 2.81
C ILE A 3 -6.64 -2.64 4.33
N LEU A 4 -7.59 -2.05 5.07
CA LEU A 4 -7.79 -2.38 6.49
C LEU A 4 -8.86 -3.45 6.57
N TYR A 5 -8.50 -4.64 7.03
CA TYR A 5 -9.41 -5.77 7.28
C TYR A 5 -9.51 -5.97 8.79
N VAL A 6 -10.70 -5.77 9.35
CA VAL A 6 -10.95 -5.88 10.79
C VAL A 6 -11.88 -7.05 11.05
N GLU A 7 -11.42 -8.02 11.83
CA GLU A 7 -12.12 -9.27 12.13
C GLU A 7 -11.54 -9.84 13.43
N ASP A 8 -12.39 -10.07 14.43
CA ASP A 8 -12.03 -10.65 15.73
C ASP A 8 -11.61 -12.13 15.61
N GLU A 9 -12.29 -12.91 14.77
CA GLU A 9 -12.07 -14.35 14.60
C GLU A 9 -11.04 -14.70 13.49
N ILE A 10 -9.95 -13.92 13.33
CA ILE A 10 -8.99 -14.12 12.23
C ILE A 10 -8.33 -15.51 12.21
N THR A 11 -8.21 -16.17 13.35
CA THR A 11 -7.63 -17.53 13.47
C THR A 11 -8.61 -18.60 12.97
N LYS A 12 -9.92 -18.44 13.24
CA LYS A 12 -10.97 -19.32 12.73
C LYS A 12 -11.25 -19.07 11.24
N ASN A 13 -10.99 -17.85 10.77
CA ASN A 13 -11.30 -17.39 9.41
C ASN A 13 -10.10 -17.42 8.43
N ILE A 14 -8.99 -18.10 8.75
CA ILE A 14 -7.83 -18.27 7.86
C ILE A 14 -8.21 -18.70 6.43
N PRO A 15 -9.15 -19.65 6.21
CA PRO A 15 -9.52 -20.05 4.85
C PRO A 15 -10.17 -18.92 4.06
N ARG A 16 -11.06 -18.13 4.69
CA ARG A 16 -11.71 -16.97 4.07
C ARG A 16 -10.67 -15.91 3.73
N ILE A 17 -9.81 -15.55 4.69
CA ILE A 17 -8.73 -14.55 4.52
C ILE A 17 -7.81 -14.96 3.35
N SER A 18 -7.42 -16.24 3.30
CA SER A 18 -6.56 -16.77 2.25
C SER A 18 -7.20 -16.69 0.87
N ARG A 19 -8.49 -17.02 0.75
CA ARG A 19 -9.24 -16.93 -0.51
C ARG A 19 -9.47 -15.48 -0.93
N LEU A 20 -9.79 -14.61 0.02
CA LEU A 20 -10.13 -13.21 -0.22
C LEU A 20 -8.92 -12.43 -0.75
N PHE A 21 -7.75 -12.66 -0.15
CA PHE A 21 -6.51 -11.96 -0.48
C PHE A 21 -5.55 -12.76 -1.37
N ASP A 22 -6.04 -13.83 -2.01
CA ASP A 22 -5.22 -14.78 -2.77
C ASP A 22 -4.28 -14.10 -3.78
N LYS A 23 -4.76 -13.04 -4.45
CA LYS A 23 -3.98 -12.26 -5.41
C LYS A 23 -2.71 -11.64 -4.80
N TYR A 24 -2.84 -11.09 -3.60
CA TYR A 24 -1.79 -10.31 -2.94
C TYR A 24 -0.89 -11.15 -2.03
N LEU A 25 -1.32 -12.36 -1.66
CA LEU A 25 -0.53 -13.30 -0.89
C LEU A 25 0.54 -14.00 -1.74
N SER A 26 1.78 -14.02 -1.24
CA SER A 26 2.86 -14.80 -1.88
C SER A 26 2.63 -16.30 -1.73
N LYS A 27 3.24 -17.11 -2.60
CA LYS A 27 3.20 -18.59 -2.47
C LYS A 27 3.64 -19.07 -1.08
N ASN A 28 4.66 -18.42 -0.50
CA ASN A 28 5.14 -18.72 0.84
C ASN A 28 4.12 -18.34 1.92
N ALA A 29 3.46 -17.19 1.79
CA ALA A 29 2.41 -16.77 2.73
C ALA A 29 1.21 -17.73 2.69
N LYS A 30 0.74 -18.12 1.50
CA LYS A 30 -0.33 -19.11 1.31
C LYS A 30 0.03 -20.46 1.94
N LYS A 31 1.29 -20.90 1.80
CA LYS A 31 1.78 -22.11 2.43
C LYS A 31 1.74 -21.99 3.95
N LYS A 32 2.30 -20.92 4.53
CA LYS A 32 2.31 -20.71 5.97
C LYS A 32 0.92 -20.64 6.58
N LEU A 33 -0.03 -19.96 5.94
CA LEU A 33 -1.42 -19.91 6.39
C LEU A 33 -2.07 -21.30 6.40
N ARG A 34 -1.82 -22.10 5.36
CA ARG A 34 -2.27 -23.50 5.31
C ARG A 34 -1.61 -24.36 6.38
N ASP A 35 -0.32 -24.15 6.65
CA ASP A 35 0.39 -24.90 7.68
C ASP A 35 -0.21 -24.57 9.07
N LEU A 36 -0.55 -23.31 9.35
CA LEU A 36 -1.23 -22.91 10.60
C LEU A 36 -2.65 -23.47 10.73
N GLU A 37 -3.38 -23.62 9.63
CA GLU A 37 -4.73 -24.21 9.62
C GLU A 37 -4.71 -25.71 9.99
N ASN A 38 -3.62 -26.41 9.66
CA ASN A 38 -3.47 -27.84 9.89
C ASN A 38 -2.63 -28.17 11.14
N ASP A 39 -2.27 -27.17 11.95
CA ASP A 39 -1.54 -27.37 13.20
C ASP A 39 -2.49 -27.94 14.28
N ASP A 40 -1.93 -28.77 15.17
CA ASP A 40 -2.68 -29.34 16.30
C ASP A 40 -3.00 -28.27 17.36
N TYR A 41 -2.31 -27.13 17.32
CA TYR A 41 -2.49 -26.00 18.23
C TYR A 41 -3.16 -24.80 17.52
N PRO A 42 -4.11 -24.11 18.17
CA PRO A 42 -4.70 -22.89 17.62
C PRO A 42 -3.60 -21.84 17.36
N PRO A 43 -3.51 -21.29 16.14
CA PRO A 43 -2.51 -20.27 15.84
C PRO A 43 -2.81 -18.99 16.62
N SER A 44 -1.77 -18.23 16.94
CA SER A 44 -2.00 -16.91 17.53
C SER A 44 -2.50 -15.90 16.47
N PRO A 45 -3.39 -14.96 16.84
CA PRO A 45 -3.83 -13.89 15.95
C PRO A 45 -2.65 -13.11 15.33
N GLU A 46 -1.59 -12.87 16.11
CA GLU A 46 -0.38 -12.16 15.67
C GLU A 46 0.42 -12.92 14.60
N GLU A 47 0.42 -14.25 14.60
CA GLU A 47 1.06 -15.04 13.54
C GLU A 47 0.32 -14.90 12.21
N VAL A 48 -1.02 -14.99 12.24
CA VAL A 48 -1.87 -14.79 11.06
C VAL A 48 -1.66 -13.39 10.49
N LYS A 49 -1.73 -12.37 11.37
CA LYS A 49 -1.49 -10.96 11.05
C LYS A 49 -0.13 -10.78 10.38
N LYS A 50 0.95 -11.28 10.97
CA LYS A 50 2.31 -11.18 10.41
C LYS A 50 2.44 -11.79 9.02
N ILE A 51 1.79 -12.93 8.77
CA ILE A 51 1.85 -13.59 7.46
C ILE A 51 1.10 -12.79 6.40
N VAL A 52 -0.12 -12.33 6.69
CA VAL A 52 -0.94 -11.60 5.70
C VAL A 52 -0.36 -10.22 5.42
N GLN A 53 0.10 -9.53 6.46
CA GLN A 53 0.70 -8.19 6.35
C GLN A 53 2.09 -8.19 5.68
N ALA A 54 2.69 -9.35 5.41
CA ALA A 54 4.00 -9.44 4.76
C ALA A 54 4.05 -8.80 3.36
N SER A 55 2.91 -8.68 2.68
CA SER A 55 2.78 -7.97 1.40
C SER A 55 2.82 -6.45 1.55
N ASN A 56 2.57 -5.93 2.76
CA ASN A 56 2.33 -4.52 3.06
C ASN A 56 1.16 -3.88 2.29
N LEU A 57 0.28 -4.68 1.68
CA LEU A 57 -0.93 -4.23 0.97
C LEU A 57 -2.20 -4.41 1.80
N ILE A 58 -2.17 -5.34 2.74
CA ILE A 58 -3.28 -5.67 3.63
C ILE A 58 -2.79 -5.45 5.04
N GLU A 59 -3.60 -4.77 5.83
CA GLU A 59 -3.43 -4.58 7.26
C GLU A 59 -4.61 -5.26 7.95
N ILE A 60 -4.31 -6.28 8.74
CA ILE A 60 -5.32 -7.01 9.53
C ILE A 60 -5.26 -6.50 10.96
N GLU A 61 -6.42 -6.15 11.51
CA GLU A 61 -6.61 -5.97 12.95
C GLU A 61 -7.69 -6.91 13.46
N TYR A 62 -7.48 -7.44 14.67
CA TYR A 62 -8.45 -8.30 15.35
C TYR A 62 -8.99 -7.66 16.63
N SER A 63 -8.48 -6.49 16.98
CA SER A 63 -8.89 -5.75 18.17
C SER A 63 -9.54 -4.43 17.78
N PHE A 64 -10.66 -4.11 18.42
CA PHE A 64 -11.39 -2.87 18.18
C PHE A 64 -10.58 -1.62 18.53
N PRO A 65 -9.95 -1.49 19.72
CA PRO A 65 -9.07 -0.36 20.05
C PRO A 65 -7.99 -0.08 18.98
N GLU A 66 -7.30 -1.12 18.49
CA GLU A 66 -6.25 -0.96 17.49
C GLU A 66 -6.81 -0.54 16.12
N ALA A 67 -7.96 -1.09 15.72
CA ALA A 67 -8.67 -0.68 14.51
C ALA A 67 -9.11 0.80 14.59
N LEU A 68 -9.68 1.20 15.72
CA LEU A 68 -10.12 2.57 15.99
C LEU A 68 -8.96 3.56 15.88
N LYS A 69 -7.85 3.27 16.54
CA LYS A 69 -6.63 4.11 16.48
C LYS A 69 -6.16 4.31 15.05
N LYS A 70 -6.12 3.25 14.24
CA LYS A 70 -5.74 3.32 12.82
C LYS A 70 -6.70 4.16 12.00
N ILE A 71 -7.99 4.05 12.25
CA ILE A 71 -9.00 4.86 11.57
C ILE A 71 -8.84 6.35 11.96
N ILE A 72 -8.64 6.66 13.23
CA ILE A 72 -8.53 8.05 13.68
C ILE A 72 -7.27 8.71 13.14
N GLU A 73 -6.12 8.04 13.26
CA GLU A 73 -4.80 8.59 12.97
C GLU A 73 -4.39 8.44 11.50
N ASN A 74 -4.89 7.42 10.79
CA ASN A 74 -4.29 6.95 9.54
C ASN A 74 -5.29 6.54 8.44
N HIS A 75 -6.58 6.91 8.53
CA HIS A 75 -7.60 6.53 7.54
C HIS A 75 -7.20 6.82 6.08
N GLU A 76 -6.44 7.90 5.83
CA GLU A 76 -5.98 8.29 4.51
C GLU A 76 -5.00 7.30 3.86
N LYS A 77 -4.40 6.40 4.63
CA LYS A 77 -3.51 5.35 4.13
C LYS A 77 -4.26 4.17 3.52
N TYR A 78 -5.57 4.07 3.75
CA TYR A 78 -6.38 2.94 3.31
C TYR A 78 -7.21 3.29 2.08
N SER A 79 -7.18 2.38 1.09
CA SER A 79 -8.02 2.44 -0.10
C SER A 79 -9.35 1.70 0.09
N LEU A 80 -9.42 0.81 1.08
CA LEU A 80 -10.60 -0.01 1.39
C LEU A 80 -10.60 -0.36 2.88
N PHE A 81 -11.77 -0.30 3.49
CA PHE A 81 -12.08 -0.76 4.83
C PHE A 81 -13.06 -1.94 4.70
N ILE A 82 -12.69 -3.08 5.25
CA ILE A 82 -13.54 -4.26 5.36
C ILE A 82 -13.61 -4.55 6.84
N ILE A 83 -14.78 -4.34 7.43
CA ILE A 83 -14.93 -4.37 8.88
C ILE A 83 -16.00 -5.37 9.23
N ASP A 84 -15.67 -6.32 10.09
CA ASP A 84 -16.69 -7.12 10.73
C ASP A 84 -17.55 -6.24 11.63
N ARG A 85 -18.87 -6.39 11.51
CA ARG A 85 -19.80 -5.52 12.21
C ARG A 85 -19.75 -5.74 13.72
N ASN A 86 -19.58 -6.99 14.13
CA ASN A 86 -19.52 -7.42 15.53
C ASN A 86 -18.06 -7.78 15.81
N LEU A 87 -17.34 -6.97 16.57
CA LEU A 87 -15.92 -7.21 16.89
C LEU A 87 -15.80 -7.67 18.34
N PHE A 88 -16.50 -8.74 18.67
CA PHE A 88 -16.61 -9.19 20.05
C PHE A 88 -15.30 -9.86 20.47
N GLU A 89 -14.52 -9.17 21.30
CA GLU A 89 -13.37 -9.78 21.96
C GLU A 89 -13.86 -10.68 23.11
N GLU A 90 -13.55 -11.98 23.11
CA GLU A 90 -13.99 -12.94 24.15
C GLU A 90 -13.65 -12.49 25.58
N ASP A 91 -12.56 -11.73 25.75
CA ASP A 91 -12.10 -11.17 27.02
C ASP A 91 -12.55 -9.71 27.27
N GLY A 92 -13.25 -9.11 26.30
CA GLY A 92 -13.58 -7.69 26.26
C GLY A 92 -12.36 -6.78 26.03
N TYR A 93 -12.60 -5.53 25.62
CA TYR A 93 -11.56 -4.50 25.51
C TYR A 93 -11.65 -3.48 26.66
N ASP A 94 -10.51 -2.87 27.02
CA ASP A 94 -10.48 -1.85 28.07
C ASP A 94 -11.08 -0.51 27.56
N PHE A 95 -12.08 0.00 28.27
CA PHE A 95 -12.71 1.28 27.97
C PHE A 95 -11.69 2.43 27.96
N GLU A 96 -10.70 2.42 28.86
CA GLU A 96 -9.68 3.47 28.91
C GLU A 96 -8.72 3.41 27.71
N GLU A 97 -8.48 2.24 27.13
CA GLU A 97 -7.72 2.10 25.87
C GLU A 97 -8.47 2.72 24.69
N VAL A 98 -9.78 2.48 24.59
CA VAL A 98 -10.62 3.06 23.54
C VAL A 98 -10.72 4.58 23.71
N LYS A 99 -10.89 5.07 24.93
CA LYS A 99 -10.96 6.50 25.24
C LYS A 99 -9.62 7.21 25.03
N ALA A 100 -8.50 6.51 25.21
CA ALA A 100 -7.18 7.03 24.85
C ALA A 100 -7.04 7.20 23.33
N ALA A 101 -7.62 6.30 22.54
CA ALA A 101 -7.66 6.42 21.08
C ALA A 101 -8.66 7.49 20.60
N ASP A 102 -9.83 7.58 21.24
CA ASP A 102 -10.89 8.55 20.97
C ASP A 102 -11.47 9.15 22.26
N PRO A 103 -11.01 10.35 22.66
CA PRO A 103 -11.54 11.01 23.86
C PRO A 103 -13.04 11.32 23.79
N SER A 104 -13.66 11.25 22.60
CA SER A 104 -15.11 11.42 22.44
C SER A 104 -15.91 10.14 22.71
N PHE A 105 -15.25 9.00 22.94
CA PHE A 105 -15.89 7.74 23.30
C PHE A 105 -16.30 7.77 24.78
N THR A 106 -17.60 7.91 25.00
CA THR A 106 -18.22 8.01 26.34
C THR A 106 -18.79 6.66 26.79
N GLU A 107 -19.13 6.53 28.07
CA GLU A 107 -19.84 5.34 28.58
C GLU A 107 -21.16 5.10 27.82
N GLU A 108 -21.92 6.15 27.51
CA GLU A 108 -23.14 6.06 26.69
C GLU A 108 -22.88 5.45 25.30
N LYS A 109 -21.75 5.82 24.66
CA LYS A 109 -21.34 5.22 23.38
C LYS A 109 -20.87 3.78 23.57
N TYR A 110 -20.16 3.48 24.65
CA TYR A 110 -19.78 2.11 24.97
C TYR A 110 -21.02 1.22 25.07
N GLU A 111 -22.01 1.61 25.89
CA GLU A 111 -23.28 0.87 26.02
C GLU A 111 -24.03 0.72 24.69
N LEU A 112 -23.95 1.73 23.81
CA LEU A 112 -24.60 1.68 22.50
C LEU A 112 -23.90 0.75 21.50
N TYR A 113 -22.58 0.57 21.60
CA TYR A 113 -21.74 -0.12 20.60
C TYR A 113 -21.05 -1.41 21.09
N ALA A 114 -21.22 -1.84 22.33
CA ALA A 114 -20.47 -2.96 22.96
C ALA A 114 -20.60 -4.36 22.32
N GLU A 115 -21.37 -4.49 21.23
CA GLU A 115 -21.48 -5.72 20.42
C GLU A 115 -21.52 -5.39 18.91
N ARG A 116 -21.30 -4.11 18.57
CA ARG A 116 -21.50 -3.49 17.25
C ARG A 116 -20.47 -2.41 17.01
N GLU A 117 -19.24 -2.67 17.42
CA GLU A 117 -18.12 -1.75 17.34
C GLU A 117 -17.86 -1.29 15.90
N GLY A 118 -18.14 -2.15 14.92
CA GLY A 118 -18.08 -1.80 13.50
C GLY A 118 -18.99 -0.62 13.13
N ASP A 119 -20.16 -0.49 13.79
CA ASP A 119 -21.08 0.64 13.59
C ASP A 119 -20.44 1.95 14.08
N TYR A 120 -19.67 1.89 15.17
CA TYR A 120 -18.89 3.05 15.65
C TYR A 120 -17.79 3.45 14.66
N LEU A 121 -17.06 2.49 14.12
CA LEU A 121 -16.02 2.73 13.12
C LEU A 121 -16.60 3.38 11.85
N LEU A 122 -17.77 2.94 11.40
CA LEU A 122 -18.51 3.56 10.30
C LEU A 122 -18.87 5.02 10.63
N ASN A 123 -19.41 5.28 11.83
CA ASN A 123 -19.80 6.62 12.27
C ASN A 123 -18.64 7.61 12.26
N ILE A 124 -17.41 7.16 12.54
CA ILE A 124 -16.23 8.02 12.41
C ILE A 124 -15.88 8.23 10.94
N LEU A 125 -15.84 7.15 10.14
CA LEU A 125 -15.37 7.19 8.77
C LEU A 125 -16.28 7.98 7.83
N VAL A 126 -17.59 7.99 8.08
CA VAL A 126 -18.58 8.69 7.23
C VAL A 126 -18.31 10.20 7.10
N TYR A 127 -17.62 10.79 8.08
CA TYR A 127 -17.23 12.20 8.07
C TYR A 127 -15.79 12.45 7.61
N LYS A 128 -15.01 11.39 7.36
CA LYS A 128 -13.58 11.47 7.04
C LYS A 128 -13.21 10.96 5.65
N THR A 129 -14.00 10.06 5.07
CA THR A 129 -13.69 9.44 3.79
C THR A 129 -14.95 9.15 2.97
N ASP A 130 -14.75 8.78 1.71
CA ASP A 130 -15.82 8.27 0.85
C ASP A 130 -16.15 6.83 1.25
N VAL A 131 -17.08 6.69 2.19
CA VAL A 131 -17.52 5.38 2.71
C VAL A 131 -18.26 4.57 1.64
N LEU A 132 -19.04 5.21 0.77
CA LEU A 132 -19.81 4.51 -0.26
C LEU A 132 -18.93 3.63 -1.15
N SER A 133 -17.77 4.14 -1.56
CA SER A 133 -16.86 3.39 -2.43
C SER A 133 -15.79 2.59 -1.67
N LYS A 134 -15.51 2.92 -0.41
CA LYS A 134 -14.36 2.37 0.33
C LYS A 134 -14.68 1.52 1.55
N PHE A 135 -15.93 1.45 2.01
CA PHE A 135 -16.25 0.75 3.25
C PHE A 135 -17.21 -0.41 2.99
N TYR A 136 -16.91 -1.57 3.58
CA TYR A 136 -17.78 -2.75 3.51
C TYR A 136 -17.89 -3.41 4.89
N PHE A 137 -19.12 -3.74 5.27
CA PHE A 137 -19.38 -4.56 6.45
C PHE A 137 -19.36 -6.04 6.11
N MET A 138 -18.76 -6.84 6.97
CA MET A 138 -19.01 -8.27 7.03
C MET A 138 -20.06 -8.54 8.10
N THR A 139 -21.04 -9.39 7.77
CA THR A 139 -22.15 -9.73 8.68
C THR A 139 -22.53 -11.20 8.54
N ALA A 140 -22.98 -11.82 9.62
CA ALA A 140 -23.53 -13.17 9.59
C ALA A 140 -24.99 -13.21 9.08
N TYR A 141 -25.67 -12.06 9.06
CA TYR A 141 -27.08 -11.92 8.69
C TYR A 141 -27.24 -11.21 7.34
N SER A 142 -28.26 -11.60 6.58
CA SER A 142 -28.57 -10.97 5.30
C SER A 142 -29.00 -9.51 5.49
N ALA A 143 -28.57 -8.63 4.57
CA ALA A 143 -28.97 -7.21 4.59
C ALA A 143 -30.49 -7.00 4.46
N LYS A 144 -31.22 -8.03 4.04
CA LYS A 144 -32.68 -8.03 3.87
C LYS A 144 -33.44 -8.47 5.11
N GLU A 145 -32.86 -9.33 5.95
CA GLU A 145 -33.60 -9.90 7.08
C GLU A 145 -33.66 -8.97 8.27
N GLU A 146 -32.60 -8.24 8.62
CA GLU A 146 -32.67 -7.20 9.63
C GLU A 146 -31.45 -6.25 9.51
N ILE A 147 -31.61 -5.08 8.87
CA ILE A 147 -30.95 -3.87 9.41
C ILE A 147 -31.76 -3.39 10.64
N ARG A 148 -32.27 -4.31 11.47
CA ARG A 148 -32.90 -3.93 12.72
C ARG A 148 -31.82 -3.59 13.71
N GLY A 149 -31.93 -2.38 14.26
CA GLY A 149 -31.32 -2.06 15.55
C GLY A 149 -30.24 -1.00 15.57
N THR A 150 -30.09 -0.11 14.58
CA THR A 150 -29.38 1.17 14.79
C THR A 150 -29.98 2.23 13.89
N ALA A 151 -30.74 3.16 14.48
CA ALA A 151 -31.28 4.33 13.79
C ALA A 151 -30.19 5.12 13.04
N ASP A 152 -28.94 5.04 13.51
CA ASP A 152 -27.79 5.71 12.93
C ASP A 152 -27.40 5.17 11.55
N ILE A 153 -27.35 3.84 11.35
CA ILE A 153 -27.06 3.27 10.02
C ILE A 153 -28.16 3.63 9.03
N GLN A 154 -29.42 3.51 9.45
CA GLN A 154 -30.54 3.88 8.58
C GLN A 154 -30.47 5.36 8.22
N THR A 155 -30.10 6.23 9.17
CA THR A 155 -29.88 7.64 8.90
C THR A 155 -28.79 7.85 7.85
N HIS A 156 -27.66 7.13 7.92
CA HIS A 156 -26.62 7.24 6.89
C HIS A 156 -27.08 6.76 5.52
N ILE A 157 -27.90 5.71 5.46
CA ILE A 157 -28.52 5.23 4.22
C ILE A 157 -29.48 6.28 3.66
N ASP A 158 -30.38 6.81 4.50
CA ASP A 158 -31.38 7.81 4.11
C ASP A 158 -30.71 9.12 3.64
N MET A 159 -29.56 9.46 4.20
CA MET A 159 -28.73 10.60 3.80
C MET A 159 -27.86 10.33 2.56
N ASN A 160 -27.96 9.16 1.93
CA ASN A 160 -27.10 8.70 0.83
C ASN A 160 -25.60 8.78 1.16
N LYS A 161 -25.23 8.53 2.42
CA LYS A 161 -23.84 8.45 2.89
C LYS A 161 -23.34 7.00 3.02
N PHE A 162 -24.25 6.04 3.00
CA PHE A 162 -23.98 4.61 3.05
C PHE A 162 -25.01 3.85 2.22
N SER A 163 -24.72 2.60 1.83
CA SER A 163 -25.64 1.78 1.03
C SER A 163 -25.77 0.37 1.59
N THR A 164 -26.92 -0.25 1.36
CA THR A 164 -27.12 -1.67 1.63
C THR A 164 -26.20 -2.56 0.79
N GLU A 165 -25.71 -2.06 -0.34
CA GLU A 165 -24.71 -2.74 -1.17
C GLU A 165 -23.34 -2.87 -0.49
N ASN A 166 -23.08 -2.11 0.58
CA ASN A 166 -21.84 -2.20 1.34
C ASN A 166 -21.87 -3.34 2.38
N PHE A 167 -22.97 -4.06 2.55
CA PHE A 167 -23.02 -5.26 3.40
C PHE A 167 -22.62 -6.51 2.60
N ILE A 168 -21.77 -7.33 3.21
CA ILE A 168 -21.26 -8.60 2.68
C ILE A 168 -21.63 -9.70 3.68
N GLU A 169 -22.49 -10.64 3.26
CA GLU A 169 -22.87 -11.78 4.10
C GLU A 169 -21.78 -12.86 4.11
N LYS A 170 -21.26 -13.19 5.30
CA LYS A 170 -20.13 -14.11 5.52
C LYS A 170 -20.36 -15.54 4.99
N GLY A 171 -21.63 -15.95 4.83
CA GLY A 171 -22.05 -17.25 4.28
C GLY A 171 -22.42 -17.24 2.79
N SER A 172 -22.52 -16.07 2.17
CA SER A 172 -22.94 -15.91 0.78
C SER A 172 -21.73 -15.99 -0.15
N GLU A 173 -21.68 -17.02 -1.00
CA GLU A 173 -20.63 -17.14 -2.03
C GLU A 173 -20.76 -16.05 -3.11
N GLU A 174 -21.96 -15.48 -3.30
CA GLU A 174 -22.16 -14.32 -4.19
C GLU A 174 -21.51 -13.06 -3.62
N ASP A 175 -21.78 -12.74 -2.35
CA ASP A 175 -21.17 -11.58 -1.68
C ASP A 175 -19.67 -11.75 -1.51
N PHE A 176 -19.21 -12.97 -1.25
CA PHE A 176 -17.78 -13.29 -1.23
C PHE A 176 -17.12 -12.97 -2.58
N LYS A 177 -17.74 -13.40 -3.70
CA LYS A 177 -17.23 -13.08 -5.05
C LYS A 177 -17.25 -11.59 -5.34
N LYS A 178 -18.32 -10.89 -4.93
CA LYS A 178 -18.43 -9.43 -5.06
C LYS A 178 -17.32 -8.72 -4.31
N LEU A 179 -17.11 -9.04 -3.03
CA LEU A 179 -16.05 -8.44 -2.22
C LEU A 179 -14.66 -8.74 -2.80
N LYS A 180 -14.44 -9.98 -3.24
CA LYS A 180 -13.19 -10.37 -3.89
C LYS A 180 -12.94 -9.58 -5.19
N ASP A 181 -13.97 -9.41 -6.02
CA ASP A 181 -13.87 -8.62 -7.25
C ASP A 181 -13.52 -7.15 -6.95
N ILE A 182 -14.15 -6.54 -5.93
CA ILE A 182 -13.80 -5.20 -5.46
C ILE A 182 -12.32 -5.14 -5.09
N ILE A 183 -11.85 -6.05 -4.22
CA ILE A 183 -10.46 -6.12 -3.74
C ILE A 183 -9.46 -6.30 -4.89
N ASP A 184 -9.77 -7.17 -5.85
CA ASP A 184 -8.89 -7.48 -6.98
C ASP A 184 -8.84 -6.33 -7.99
N ASN A 185 -9.83 -5.43 -8.00
CA ASN A 185 -9.93 -4.34 -8.96
C ASN A 185 -9.51 -2.97 -8.39
N ILE A 186 -8.96 -2.89 -7.17
CA ILE A 186 -8.43 -1.62 -6.63
C ILE A 186 -7.18 -1.18 -7.40
N PRO A 187 -7.22 -0.08 -8.20
CA PRO A 187 -6.13 0.24 -9.12
C PRO A 187 -4.80 0.50 -8.44
N ILE A 188 -4.80 1.21 -7.32
CA ILE A 188 -3.57 1.56 -6.60
C ILE A 188 -2.89 0.34 -5.96
N LEU A 189 -3.68 -0.64 -5.48
CA LEU A 189 -3.13 -1.87 -4.91
C LEU A 189 -2.56 -2.78 -6.01
N ASN A 190 -3.23 -2.87 -7.16
CA ASN A 190 -2.72 -3.56 -8.33
C ASN A 190 -1.40 -2.97 -8.81
N LEU A 191 -1.35 -1.64 -8.92
CA LEU A 191 -0.13 -0.91 -9.28
C LEU A 191 1.00 -1.19 -8.29
N GLN A 192 0.74 -1.17 -6.98
CA GLN A 192 1.73 -1.51 -5.96
C GLN A 192 2.19 -2.97 -6.07
N TYR A 193 1.26 -3.92 -6.29
CA TYR A 193 1.56 -5.34 -6.38
C TYR A 193 2.41 -5.69 -7.60
N GLU A 194 2.04 -5.18 -8.77
CA GLU A 194 2.77 -5.38 -10.04
C GLU A 194 4.20 -4.82 -9.98
N ASN A 195 4.42 -3.81 -9.15
CA ASN A 195 5.71 -3.11 -9.01
C ASN A 195 6.39 -3.38 -7.66
N LYS A 196 5.96 -4.41 -6.92
CA LYS A 196 6.38 -4.68 -5.54
C LYS A 196 7.89 -4.84 -5.36
N GLU A 197 8.57 -5.44 -6.34
CA GLU A 197 10.02 -5.64 -6.28
C GLU A 197 10.78 -4.31 -6.30
N TYR A 198 10.42 -3.42 -7.23
CA TYR A 198 11.03 -2.09 -7.33
C TYR A 198 10.74 -1.23 -6.09
N LEU A 199 9.48 -1.26 -5.62
CA LEU A 199 9.07 -0.54 -4.41
C LEU A 199 9.82 -1.06 -3.17
N HIS A 200 10.01 -2.38 -3.06
CA HIS A 200 10.77 -2.98 -1.97
C HIS A 200 12.23 -2.52 -1.97
N ILE A 201 12.90 -2.51 -3.13
CA ILE A 201 14.29 -2.05 -3.26
C ILE A 201 14.42 -0.59 -2.82
N LEU A 202 13.56 0.29 -3.33
CA LEU A 202 13.58 1.71 -2.99
C LEU A 202 13.31 1.94 -1.50
N GLN A 203 12.32 1.26 -0.94
CA GLN A 203 11.96 1.38 0.48
C GLN A 203 13.11 0.93 1.38
N LYS A 204 13.72 -0.21 1.06
CA LYS A 204 14.77 -0.84 1.88
C LYS A 204 16.08 -0.08 1.86
N HIS A 205 16.43 0.55 0.73
CA HIS A 205 17.75 1.12 0.51
C HIS A 205 17.78 2.64 0.43
N ILE A 206 16.62 3.30 0.31
CA ILE A 206 16.51 4.75 0.27
C ILE A 206 15.54 5.22 1.36
N ASN A 207 14.22 5.31 1.08
CA ASN A 207 13.17 5.66 2.05
C ASN A 207 11.76 5.56 1.42
N GLN A 208 10.75 5.85 2.25
CA GLN A 208 9.33 5.89 1.86
C GLN A 208 8.95 7.02 0.91
N GLU A 209 9.60 8.17 1.00
CA GLU A 209 9.31 9.34 0.16
C GLU A 209 9.68 9.07 -1.32
N ILE A 210 10.84 8.45 -1.54
CA ILE A 210 11.30 8.06 -2.88
C ILE A 210 10.45 6.91 -3.44
N THR A 211 10.04 5.98 -2.59
CA THR A 211 9.08 4.93 -2.96
C THR A 211 7.73 5.52 -3.39
N ALA A 212 7.22 6.50 -2.65
CA ALA A 212 5.98 7.21 -2.99
C ALA A 212 6.13 8.02 -4.30
N SER A 213 7.29 8.63 -4.52
CA SER A 213 7.61 9.34 -5.77
C SER A 213 7.58 8.40 -6.98
N PHE A 214 8.13 7.20 -6.84
CA PHE A 214 8.08 6.19 -7.91
C PHE A 214 6.65 5.72 -8.18
N LEU A 215 5.87 5.46 -7.12
CA LEU A 215 4.46 5.09 -7.27
C LEU A 215 3.63 6.19 -7.93
N LYS A 216 3.89 7.46 -7.61
CA LYS A 216 3.26 8.61 -8.25
C LYS A 216 3.56 8.64 -9.75
N ILE A 217 4.82 8.47 -10.16
CA ILE A 217 5.19 8.35 -11.58
C ILE A 217 4.38 7.24 -12.25
N LEU A 218 4.32 6.05 -11.64
CA LEU A 218 3.59 4.91 -12.21
C LEU A 218 2.10 5.20 -12.40
N SER A 219 1.46 5.92 -11.45
CA SER A 219 0.04 6.28 -11.54
C SER A 219 -0.26 7.38 -12.56
N GLN A 220 0.73 8.22 -12.89
CA GLN A 220 0.56 9.41 -13.72
C GLN A 220 1.28 9.32 -15.07
N LYS A 221 1.92 8.18 -15.37
CA LYS A 221 2.77 8.02 -16.57
C LYS A 221 2.03 8.21 -17.90
N ASP A 222 0.71 8.03 -17.89
CA ASP A 222 -0.17 8.16 -19.05
C ASP A 222 -0.96 9.49 -19.06
N ASP A 223 -0.69 10.39 -18.11
CA ASP A 223 -1.27 11.74 -18.06
C ASP A 223 -0.31 12.77 -18.68
N TYR A 224 -0.79 13.44 -19.74
CA TYR A 224 0.00 14.43 -20.48
C TYR A 224 0.40 15.62 -19.60
N ASN A 225 -0.46 16.04 -18.66
CA ASN A 225 -0.18 17.18 -17.79
C ASN A 225 0.89 16.86 -16.74
N SER A 226 1.10 15.58 -16.46
CA SER A 226 2.07 15.09 -15.47
C SER A 226 3.46 14.81 -16.07
N ILE A 227 3.68 15.00 -17.38
CA ILE A 227 4.97 14.71 -18.06
C ILE A 227 6.14 15.40 -17.35
N ARG A 228 6.04 16.71 -17.08
CA ARG A 228 7.12 17.48 -16.47
C ARG A 228 7.40 17.03 -15.03
N ASP A 229 6.34 16.84 -14.26
CA ASP A 229 6.44 16.41 -12.86
C ASP A 229 7.05 15.01 -12.77
N ASN A 230 6.61 14.09 -13.63
CA ASN A 230 7.17 12.74 -13.74
C ASN A 230 8.67 12.79 -14.04
N LEU A 231 9.10 13.62 -14.99
CA LEU A 231 10.53 13.78 -15.30
C LEU A 231 11.31 14.34 -14.10
N ASN A 232 10.78 15.33 -13.39
CA ASN A 232 11.43 15.84 -12.19
C ASN A 232 11.55 14.78 -11.09
N LEU A 233 10.50 13.99 -10.86
CA LEU A 233 10.53 12.88 -9.90
C LEU A 233 11.52 11.78 -10.32
N MET A 234 11.59 11.43 -11.61
CA MET A 234 12.58 10.47 -12.13
C MET A 234 14.00 10.94 -11.86
N ARG A 235 14.29 12.24 -12.04
CA ARG A 235 15.59 12.82 -11.69
C ARG A 235 15.90 12.64 -10.21
N ILE A 236 14.95 12.99 -9.34
CA ILE A 236 15.13 12.89 -7.88
C ILE A 236 15.44 11.45 -7.49
N ILE A 237 14.67 10.46 -7.99
CA ILE A 237 14.91 9.04 -7.70
C ILE A 237 16.30 8.61 -8.18
N TYR A 238 16.67 8.95 -9.42
CA TYR A 238 17.99 8.67 -9.98
C TYR A 238 19.13 9.27 -9.14
N GLU A 239 18.99 10.52 -8.71
CA GLU A 239 20.00 11.21 -7.91
C GLU A 239 20.15 10.62 -6.51
N GLN A 240 19.07 10.11 -5.92
CA GLN A 240 19.12 9.41 -4.63
C GLN A 240 19.79 8.05 -4.77
N ILE A 241 19.48 7.31 -5.84
CA ILE A 241 20.18 6.05 -6.17
C ILE A 241 21.70 6.29 -6.25
N LEU A 242 22.13 7.31 -7.01
CA LEU A 242 23.56 7.60 -7.14
C LEU A 242 24.22 8.05 -5.83
N THR A 243 23.52 8.79 -4.98
CA THR A 243 24.02 9.14 -3.64
C THR A 243 24.29 7.89 -2.82
N VAL A 244 23.34 6.96 -2.75
CA VAL A 244 23.53 5.72 -2.00
C VAL A 244 24.64 4.87 -2.60
N CYS A 245 24.76 4.81 -3.93
CA CYS A 245 25.88 4.15 -4.60
C CYS A 245 27.23 4.78 -4.23
N ALA A 246 27.34 6.11 -4.18
CA ALA A 246 28.59 6.79 -3.86
C ALA A 246 29.11 6.43 -2.46
N ASP A 247 28.20 6.24 -1.50
CA ASP A 247 28.55 5.84 -0.14
C ASP A 247 28.83 4.34 0.02
N LYS A 248 28.28 3.49 -0.87
CA LYS A 248 28.44 2.03 -0.82
C LYS A 248 29.59 1.50 -1.66
N ILE A 249 29.79 2.04 -2.86
CA ILE A 249 30.79 1.55 -3.82
C ILE A 249 32.16 2.12 -3.44
N PRO A 250 33.16 1.27 -3.11
CA PRO A 250 34.49 1.73 -2.75
C PRO A 250 35.12 2.58 -3.85
N GLY A 251 35.67 3.74 -3.47
CA GLY A 251 36.33 4.67 -4.39
C GLY A 251 35.38 5.62 -5.15
N MET A 252 34.07 5.33 -5.22
CA MET A 252 33.14 6.15 -6.01
C MET A 252 33.06 7.59 -5.51
N LYS A 253 32.91 7.80 -4.20
CA LYS A 253 32.87 9.14 -3.60
C LYS A 253 34.17 9.93 -3.79
N ALA A 254 35.33 9.24 -3.76
CA ALA A 254 36.61 9.90 -3.95
C ALA A 254 36.82 10.32 -5.42
N ASP A 255 36.48 9.43 -6.35
CA ASP A 255 36.72 9.61 -7.78
C ASP A 255 35.66 10.50 -8.45
N CYS A 256 34.39 10.40 -8.02
CA CYS A 256 33.26 11.13 -8.59
C CYS A 256 32.81 12.33 -7.74
N LYS A 257 33.30 12.46 -6.50
CA LYS A 257 32.81 13.46 -5.52
C LYS A 257 31.29 13.40 -5.38
N ASP A 258 30.63 14.55 -5.23
CA ASP A 258 29.17 14.69 -5.21
C ASP A 258 28.57 14.89 -6.62
N GLU A 259 29.34 14.66 -7.69
CA GLU A 259 28.77 14.76 -9.04
C GLU A 259 27.75 13.63 -9.27
N LYS A 260 26.50 13.99 -9.56
CA LYS A 260 25.42 13.06 -9.99
C LYS A 260 25.27 13.09 -11.51
N GLY A 261 26.41 13.09 -12.19
CA GLY A 261 26.55 13.52 -13.58
C GLY A 261 26.98 12.44 -14.55
N GLY A 262 27.27 12.85 -15.79
CA GLY A 262 27.74 11.94 -16.84
C GLY A 262 29.10 11.30 -16.51
N LYS A 263 29.96 11.99 -15.77
CA LYS A 263 31.25 11.43 -15.32
C LYS A 263 31.07 10.23 -14.41
N THR A 264 30.10 10.28 -13.51
CA THR A 264 29.73 9.19 -12.61
C THR A 264 29.28 7.95 -13.37
N ILE A 265 28.48 8.13 -14.43
CA ILE A 265 28.04 7.03 -15.29
C ILE A 265 29.23 6.41 -16.03
N ILE A 266 30.15 7.23 -16.56
CA ILE A 266 31.36 6.74 -17.24
C ILE A 266 32.26 5.99 -16.27
N TRP A 267 32.50 6.54 -15.08
CA TRP A 267 33.30 5.91 -14.05
C TRP A 267 32.72 4.55 -13.65
N MET A 268 31.41 4.46 -13.42
CA MET A 268 30.75 3.19 -13.12
C MET A 268 30.92 2.16 -14.24
N LYS A 269 30.90 2.60 -15.50
CA LYS A 269 31.19 1.73 -16.65
C LYS A 269 32.63 1.23 -16.62
N ASP A 270 33.59 2.14 -16.51
CA ASP A 270 35.02 1.84 -16.58
C ASP A 270 35.49 0.93 -15.42
N LYS A 271 34.80 0.99 -14.28
CA LYS A 271 35.02 0.13 -13.12
C LYS A 271 34.17 -1.15 -13.12
N ASN A 272 33.43 -1.44 -14.19
CA ASN A 272 32.54 -2.61 -14.33
C ASN A 272 31.47 -2.71 -13.23
N HIS A 273 30.93 -1.58 -12.77
CA HIS A 273 29.77 -1.53 -11.86
C HIS A 273 28.44 -1.56 -12.61
N ILE A 274 28.44 -1.15 -13.89
CA ILE A 274 27.28 -1.23 -14.80
C ILE A 274 27.70 -1.96 -16.07
N ASP A 275 26.74 -2.60 -16.75
CA ASP A 275 26.98 -3.11 -18.09
C ASP A 275 27.24 -1.97 -19.09
N GLY A 276 27.95 -2.31 -20.17
CA GLY A 276 28.54 -1.33 -21.07
C GLY A 276 27.52 -0.54 -21.91
N ASP A 277 26.35 -1.12 -22.17
CA ASP A 277 25.48 -0.67 -23.26
C ASP A 277 24.04 -0.37 -22.81
N ILE A 278 23.37 -1.24 -22.05
CA ILE A 278 21.95 -1.05 -21.73
C ILE A 278 21.81 -0.09 -20.56
N LEU A 279 22.35 -0.46 -19.41
CA LEU A 279 22.19 0.29 -18.17
C LEU A 279 22.86 1.66 -18.26
N ARG A 280 24.04 1.72 -18.91
CA ARG A 280 24.70 2.98 -19.24
C ARG A 280 23.78 3.93 -20.02
N ASN A 281 23.13 3.43 -21.08
CA ASN A 281 22.28 4.26 -21.92
C ASN A 281 21.00 4.68 -21.19
N PHE A 282 20.43 3.82 -20.33
CA PHE A 282 19.32 4.18 -19.46
C PHE A 282 19.67 5.29 -18.47
N LEU A 283 20.81 5.19 -17.79
CA LEU A 283 21.29 6.23 -16.88
C LEU A 283 21.49 7.58 -17.60
N PHE A 284 22.10 7.56 -18.79
CA PHE A 284 22.24 8.78 -19.59
C PHE A 284 20.90 9.33 -20.08
N SER A 285 19.96 8.46 -20.45
CA SER A 285 18.64 8.86 -20.94
C SER A 285 17.84 9.57 -19.85
N ILE A 286 17.74 8.96 -18.66
CA ILE A 286 17.07 9.60 -17.51
C ILE A 286 17.75 10.92 -17.19
N ARG A 287 19.07 10.93 -16.98
CA ARG A 287 19.80 12.16 -16.66
C ARG A 287 19.53 13.27 -17.68
N ASN A 288 19.73 13.00 -18.96
CA ASN A 288 19.70 14.05 -19.98
C ASN A 288 18.27 14.57 -20.21
N ILE A 289 17.28 13.67 -20.29
CA ILE A 289 15.89 14.05 -20.55
C ILE A 289 15.28 14.69 -19.30
N ALA A 290 15.45 14.09 -18.13
CA ALA A 290 14.88 14.61 -16.89
C ALA A 290 15.49 15.97 -16.49
N ASN A 291 16.80 16.16 -16.67
CA ASN A 291 17.43 17.46 -16.39
C ASN A 291 16.94 18.55 -17.35
N LYS A 292 16.85 18.24 -18.65
CA LYS A 292 16.47 19.21 -19.68
C LYS A 292 14.99 19.61 -19.55
N PHE A 293 14.11 18.66 -19.32
CA PHE A 293 12.66 18.88 -19.43
C PHE A 293 11.91 18.89 -18.09
N GLY A 294 12.49 18.33 -17.02
CA GLY A 294 11.90 18.37 -15.68
C GLY A 294 12.22 19.67 -14.93
N SER A 295 13.48 20.12 -14.96
CA SER A 295 13.97 21.18 -14.05
C SER A 295 14.36 22.49 -14.73
N HIS A 296 14.85 22.45 -15.98
CA HIS A 296 15.40 23.62 -16.68
C HIS A 296 14.68 23.91 -18.01
N TYR A 297 13.35 23.95 -17.98
CA TYR A 297 12.53 24.26 -19.16
C TYR A 297 12.62 25.76 -19.50
N THR A 298 13.74 26.19 -20.10
CA THR A 298 13.99 27.60 -20.44
C THR A 298 13.88 27.88 -21.94
N ASP A 299 13.99 26.87 -22.79
CA ASP A 299 13.96 27.03 -24.25
C ASP A 299 12.83 26.22 -24.89
N LYS A 300 12.19 26.76 -25.94
CA LYS A 300 11.26 26.00 -26.80
C LYS A 300 12.04 24.88 -27.48
N PRO A 301 11.92 23.62 -27.05
CA PRO A 301 12.72 22.55 -27.60
C PRO A 301 12.22 22.20 -29.01
N VAL A 302 13.11 21.75 -29.89
CA VAL A 302 12.74 21.21 -31.22
C VAL A 302 11.83 19.98 -31.08
N TYR A 303 11.97 19.23 -29.97
CA TYR A 303 11.14 18.07 -29.64
C TYR A 303 10.83 18.07 -28.14
N SER A 304 9.56 17.90 -27.80
CA SER A 304 9.08 17.77 -26.42
C SER A 304 8.85 16.30 -26.07
N PRO A 305 9.15 15.88 -24.82
CA PRO A 305 8.81 14.54 -24.34
C PRO A 305 7.32 14.25 -24.52
N THR A 306 7.02 13.02 -24.94
CA THR A 306 5.65 12.51 -25.07
C THR A 306 5.36 11.49 -23.97
N LEU A 307 4.11 11.01 -23.90
CA LEU A 307 3.76 9.87 -23.03
C LEU A 307 4.59 8.62 -23.34
N ASN A 308 4.97 8.42 -24.61
CA ASN A 308 5.87 7.32 -24.99
C ASN A 308 7.29 7.54 -24.45
N THR A 309 7.76 8.80 -24.39
CA THR A 309 9.02 9.12 -23.72
C THR A 309 8.96 8.80 -22.23
N ILE A 310 7.86 9.16 -21.54
CA ILE A 310 7.68 8.84 -20.12
C ILE A 310 7.64 7.32 -19.90
N ASN A 311 6.81 6.61 -20.65
CA ASN A 311 6.70 5.15 -20.55
C ASN A 311 8.05 4.45 -20.80
N ALA A 312 8.80 4.86 -21.82
CA ALA A 312 10.16 4.35 -22.07
C ALA A 312 11.11 4.61 -20.89
N LEU A 313 11.07 5.80 -20.28
CA LEU A 313 11.89 6.12 -19.11
C LEU A 313 11.45 5.40 -17.84
N VAL A 314 10.16 5.06 -17.69
CA VAL A 314 9.68 4.21 -16.60
C VAL A 314 10.32 2.81 -16.69
N TYR A 315 10.39 2.21 -17.88
CA TYR A 315 11.07 0.94 -18.08
C TYR A 315 12.57 1.05 -17.78
N ALA A 316 13.24 2.08 -18.30
CA ALA A 316 14.63 2.34 -18.00
C ALA A 316 14.90 2.52 -16.49
N LEU A 317 14.01 3.22 -15.78
CA LEU A 317 14.12 3.42 -14.34
C LEU A 317 13.93 2.13 -13.56
N LYS A 318 13.03 1.24 -13.99
CA LYS A 318 12.85 -0.09 -13.40
C LYS A 318 14.15 -0.91 -13.46
N ASP A 319 14.82 -0.94 -14.60
CA ASP A 319 16.10 -1.64 -14.76
C ASP A 319 17.20 -1.04 -13.88
N ILE A 320 17.24 0.29 -13.78
CA ILE A 320 18.16 1.00 -12.87
C ILE A 320 17.87 0.63 -11.40
N ILE A 321 16.60 0.54 -11.00
CA ILE A 321 16.23 0.14 -9.63
C ILE A 321 16.67 -1.30 -9.35
N LEU A 322 16.47 -2.24 -10.28
CA LEU A 322 16.91 -3.63 -10.11
C LEU A 322 18.42 -3.73 -9.95
N TRP A 323 19.17 -3.07 -10.83
CA TRP A 323 20.63 -2.96 -10.72
C TRP A 323 21.06 -2.35 -9.38
N PHE A 324 20.40 -1.28 -8.95
CA PHE A 324 20.69 -0.62 -7.68
C PHE A 324 20.49 -1.57 -6.50
N GLY A 325 19.44 -2.40 -6.52
CA GLY A 325 19.24 -3.47 -5.54
C GLY A 325 20.42 -4.44 -5.49
N GLN A 326 20.91 -4.89 -6.65
CA GLN A 326 22.07 -5.77 -6.74
C GLN A 326 23.35 -5.12 -6.19
N ILE A 327 23.59 -3.84 -6.48
CA ILE A 327 24.71 -3.07 -5.91
C ILE A 327 24.59 -3.00 -4.39
N CYS A 328 23.41 -2.72 -3.87
CA CYS A 328 23.19 -2.64 -2.44
C CYS A 328 23.47 -3.95 -1.71
N GLU A 329 23.11 -5.07 -2.32
CA GLU A 329 23.37 -6.43 -1.81
C GLU A 329 24.86 -6.80 -1.92
N LYS A 330 25.51 -6.49 -3.06
CA LYS A 330 26.94 -6.74 -3.30
C LYS A 330 27.85 -6.05 -2.28
N TYR A 331 27.49 -4.83 -1.87
CA TYR A 331 28.27 -4.00 -0.93
C TYR A 331 27.61 -3.88 0.45
N LYS A 332 26.85 -4.90 0.88
CA LYS A 332 26.43 -4.99 2.29
C LYS A 332 27.69 -5.07 3.16
N LYS A 333 27.86 -4.08 4.05
CA LYS A 333 28.84 -4.17 5.13
C LYS A 333 28.42 -5.36 6.01
N THR A 334 29.22 -6.43 6.00
CA THR A 334 29.17 -7.50 7.01
C THR A 334 29.46 -6.95 8.39
#